data_AF-A0AAP8T2P2-F1
#
_entry.id   AF-A0AAP8T2P2-F1
#
_cell.length_a   1.000
_cell.length_b   1.000
_cell.length_c   1.000
_cell.angle_alpha   90.00
_cell.angle_beta   90.00
_cell.angle_gamma   90.00
#
_symmetry.space_group_name_H-M   'P 1'
#
loop_
_entity.id
_entity.type
_entity.pdbx_description
1 polymer ?
#
loop_
_entity_poly.entity_id
_entity_poly.type
_entity_poly.pdbx_seq_one_letter_code
_entity_poly.pdbx_strand_id
1 'polypeptide(L)'
;GIEQAIDNFGASAEDIDLVVITDGEGILGIGDWVVGGINIAIGKLAVYTAAAGIDPARVLPVILDVGTDREELLSNPFYIGNRHPRVRSDMYDDFIEKFVSAVVRRFPNALLHWEDFGTQNARDIL
;
A
#
# COMPACT_ATOMS: atom_id res chain seq x y z
N GLY A 1 11.49 5.24 9.40
CA GLY A 1 11.45 5.73 8.02
C GLY A 1 11.13 4.57 7.08
N ILE A 2 10.86 4.84 5.81
CA ILE A 2 10.39 3.82 4.85
C ILE A 2 11.39 2.66 4.71
N GLU A 3 12.68 2.94 4.52
CA GLU A 3 13.74 1.91 4.42
C GLU A 3 13.72 0.96 5.61
N GLN A 4 13.71 1.49 6.83
CA GLN A 4 13.68 0.68 8.04
C GLN A 4 12.41 -0.18 8.14
N ALA A 5 11.26 0.34 7.70
CA ALA A 5 10.02 -0.43 7.70
C ALA A 5 10.08 -1.62 6.73
N ILE A 6 10.70 -1.41 5.56
CA ILE A 6 10.95 -2.47 4.59
C ILE A 6 11.96 -3.48 5.13
N ASP A 7 13.06 -3.02 5.73
CA ASP A 7 14.10 -3.90 6.29
C ASP A 7 13.58 -4.76 7.46
N ASN A 8 12.65 -4.22 8.25
CA ASN A 8 12.00 -4.97 9.34
C ASN A 8 11.20 -6.19 8.86
N PHE A 9 10.85 -6.26 7.57
CA PHE A 9 10.23 -7.45 7.00
C PHE A 9 11.21 -8.65 6.93
N GLY A 10 12.52 -8.40 6.91
CA GLY A 10 13.54 -9.43 7.00
C GLY A 10 13.78 -10.25 5.73
N ALA A 11 13.16 -9.89 4.61
CA ALA A 11 13.33 -10.57 3.32
C ALA A 11 14.50 -9.98 2.53
N SER A 12 15.35 -10.78 1.91
CA SER A 12 16.48 -10.38 1.04
C SER A 12 16.01 -9.85 -0.32
N ALA A 13 16.93 -9.30 -1.13
CA ALA A 13 16.57 -8.66 -2.39
C ALA A 13 15.91 -9.59 -3.42
N GLU A 14 16.23 -10.88 -3.34
CA GLU A 14 15.68 -11.94 -4.20
C GLU A 14 14.44 -12.61 -3.61
N ASP A 15 14.01 -12.24 -2.41
CA ASP A 15 12.94 -12.96 -1.71
C ASP A 15 11.53 -12.49 -2.13
N ILE A 16 11.39 -11.30 -2.73
CA ILE A 16 10.09 -10.70 -3.06
C ILE A 16 9.95 -10.46 -4.56
N ASP A 17 8.91 -11.05 -5.16
CA ASP A 17 8.58 -10.93 -6.58
C ASP A 17 7.38 -10.01 -6.83
N LEU A 18 6.49 -9.84 -5.84
CA LEU A 18 5.26 -9.08 -6.00
C LEU A 18 4.95 -8.29 -4.73
N VAL A 19 4.76 -6.98 -4.89
CA VAL A 19 4.26 -6.10 -3.85
C VAL A 19 2.87 -5.62 -4.28
N VAL A 20 1.86 -5.84 -3.46
CA VAL A 20 0.54 -5.22 -3.66
C VAL A 20 0.42 -4.06 -2.69
N ILE A 21 0.25 -2.86 -3.23
CA ILE A 21 0.21 -1.60 -2.52
C ILE A 21 -1.20 -1.03 -2.63
N THR A 22 -1.70 -0.45 -1.55
CA THR A 22 -2.92 0.37 -1.54
C THR A 22 -2.74 1.55 -0.59
N ASP A 23 -3.47 2.64 -0.81
CA ASP A 23 -3.67 3.72 0.18
C ASP A 23 -5.09 3.70 0.78
N GLY A 24 -5.91 2.73 0.35
CA GLY A 24 -7.28 2.51 0.80
C GLY A 24 -8.25 3.64 0.48
N GLU A 25 -7.95 4.56 -0.45
CA GLU A 25 -8.83 5.69 -0.79
C GLU A 25 -10.03 5.27 -1.63
N GLY A 26 -9.79 4.38 -2.60
CA GLY A 26 -10.71 4.05 -3.68
C GLY A 26 -11.27 2.64 -3.61
N ILE A 27 -11.44 2.05 -2.42
CA ILE A 27 -11.88 0.66 -2.31
C ILE A 27 -13.24 0.46 -2.99
N LEU A 28 -13.29 -0.51 -3.89
CA LEU A 28 -14.41 -0.70 -4.79
C LEU A 28 -15.75 -0.85 -4.04
N GLY A 29 -16.64 0.12 -4.27
CA GLY A 29 -18.00 0.13 -3.72
C GLY A 29 -18.13 0.60 -2.27
N ILE A 30 -17.02 0.84 -1.57
CA ILE A 30 -17.05 1.25 -0.14
C ILE A 30 -16.15 2.46 0.20
N GLY A 31 -15.35 2.94 -0.75
CA GLY A 31 -14.59 4.19 -0.65
C GLY A 31 -13.44 4.12 0.35
N ASP A 32 -13.22 5.23 1.06
CA ASP A 32 -12.06 5.41 1.92
C ASP A 32 -12.13 4.57 3.22
N TRP A 33 -11.17 3.66 3.39
CA TRP A 33 -10.96 2.86 4.60
C TRP A 33 -9.50 2.81 5.07
N VAL A 34 -8.58 3.50 4.40
CA VAL A 34 -7.13 3.58 4.71
C VAL A 34 -6.56 2.27 5.23
N VAL A 35 -6.23 2.18 6.53
CA VAL A 35 -5.56 1.03 7.15
C VAL A 35 -6.36 -0.25 7.02
N GLY A 36 -7.69 -0.17 6.88
CA GLY A 36 -8.53 -1.32 6.56
C GLY A 36 -8.26 -1.91 5.18
N GLY A 37 -7.73 -1.12 4.25
CA GLY A 37 -7.34 -1.50 2.90
C GLY A 37 -6.22 -2.56 2.85
N ILE A 38 -5.45 -2.74 3.93
CA ILE A 38 -4.44 -3.81 3.99
C ILE A 38 -5.04 -5.20 3.71
N ASN A 39 -6.30 -5.42 4.08
CA ASN A 39 -7.00 -6.68 3.81
C ASN A 39 -7.27 -6.90 2.31
N ILE A 40 -7.42 -5.82 1.53
CA ILE A 40 -7.52 -5.91 0.08
C ILE A 40 -6.20 -6.38 -0.51
N ALA A 41 -5.08 -5.77 -0.10
CA ALA A 41 -3.75 -6.17 -0.57
C ALA A 41 -3.46 -7.64 -0.25
N ILE A 42 -3.74 -8.09 0.99
CA ILE A 42 -3.62 -9.49 1.39
C ILE A 42 -4.53 -10.39 0.54
N GLY A 43 -5.79 -9.99 0.33
CA GLY A 43 -6.75 -10.74 -0.48
C GLY A 43 -6.31 -10.88 -1.94
N LYS A 44 -5.79 -9.81 -2.56
CA LYS A 44 -5.23 -9.86 -3.91
C LYS A 44 -4.05 -10.81 -4.00
N LEU A 45 -3.12 -10.75 -3.04
CA LEU A 45 -2.00 -11.68 -2.98
C LEU A 45 -2.44 -13.14 -2.85
N ALA A 46 -3.46 -13.41 -2.02
CA ALA A 46 -4.03 -14.75 -1.93
C ALA A 46 -4.60 -15.23 -3.29
N VAL A 47 -5.23 -14.34 -4.06
CA VAL A 47 -5.68 -14.65 -5.43
C VAL A 47 -4.49 -14.90 -6.37
N TYR A 48 -3.42 -14.10 -6.31
CA TYR A 48 -2.20 -14.34 -7.10
C TYR A 48 -1.60 -15.70 -6.80
N THR A 49 -1.50 -16.08 -5.53
CA THR A 49 -1.03 -17.41 -5.14
C THR A 49 -1.97 -18.50 -5.67
N ALA A 50 -3.28 -18.38 -5.43
CA ALA A 50 -4.24 -19.42 -5.79
C ALA A 50 -4.45 -19.59 -7.31
N ALA A 51 -4.46 -18.49 -8.07
CA ALA A 51 -4.81 -18.48 -9.48
C ALA A 51 -3.61 -18.44 -10.42
N ALA A 52 -2.51 -17.80 -10.01
CA ALA A 52 -1.31 -17.64 -10.82
C ALA A 52 -0.10 -18.44 -10.30
N GLY A 53 -0.22 -19.09 -9.13
CA GLY A 53 0.83 -19.94 -8.58
C GLY A 53 2.02 -19.18 -8.00
N ILE A 54 1.87 -17.88 -7.69
CA ILE A 54 2.93 -17.10 -7.05
C ILE A 54 3.15 -17.62 -5.62
N ASP A 55 4.40 -17.91 -5.29
CA ASP A 55 4.78 -18.40 -3.95
C ASP A 55 4.36 -17.38 -2.86
N PRO A 56 3.53 -17.76 -1.87
CA PRO A 56 3.11 -16.85 -0.82
C PRO A 56 4.25 -16.37 0.09
N ALA A 57 5.42 -17.02 0.08
CA ALA A 57 6.61 -16.53 0.77
C ALA A 57 7.30 -15.38 0.01
N ARG A 58 6.93 -15.16 -1.27
CA ARG A 58 7.58 -14.20 -2.18
C ARG A 58 6.74 -12.97 -2.48
N VAL A 59 5.78 -12.67 -1.62
CA VAL A 59 4.85 -11.54 -1.79
C VAL A 59 4.83 -10.63 -0.57
N LEU A 60 4.54 -9.35 -0.80
CA LEU A 60 4.51 -8.33 0.25
C LEU A 60 3.25 -7.44 0.14
N PRO A 61 2.31 -7.48 1.11
CA PRO A 61 1.21 -6.53 1.18
C PRO A 61 1.67 -5.22 1.84
N VAL A 62 1.33 -4.08 1.24
CA VAL A 62 1.67 -2.75 1.76
C VAL A 62 0.44 -1.85 1.81
N ILE A 63 0.30 -1.15 2.93
CA ILE A 63 -0.63 -0.02 3.08
C ILE A 63 0.16 1.28 3.23
N LEU A 64 -0.22 2.28 2.45
CA LEU A 64 0.28 3.65 2.55
C LEU A 64 -0.72 4.50 3.33
N ASP A 65 -0.58 4.55 4.66
CA ASP A 65 -1.45 5.38 5.50
C ASP A 65 -1.02 6.86 5.43
N VAL A 66 -1.62 7.59 4.49
CA VAL A 66 -1.43 9.03 4.29
C VAL A 66 -2.54 9.87 4.94
N GLY A 67 -3.29 9.31 5.89
CA GLY A 67 -4.49 9.91 6.48
C GLY A 67 -5.78 9.51 5.75
N THR A 68 -6.92 9.94 6.30
CA THR A 68 -8.26 9.65 5.77
C THR A 68 -9.12 10.91 5.75
N ASP A 69 -9.97 11.04 4.73
CA ASP A 69 -11.00 12.10 4.69
C ASP A 69 -12.36 11.61 5.22
N ARG A 70 -12.40 10.38 5.75
CA ARG A 70 -13.60 9.80 6.34
C ARG A 70 -13.76 10.20 7.80
N GLU A 71 -14.70 11.12 8.04
CA GLU A 71 -15.02 11.65 9.37
C GLU A 71 -15.37 10.57 10.41
N GLU A 72 -16.03 9.49 9.99
CA GLU A 72 -16.37 8.36 10.87
C GLU A 72 -15.10 7.67 11.43
N LEU A 73 -14.02 7.60 10.65
CA LEU A 73 -12.75 7.03 11.10
C LEU A 73 -11.98 8.03 11.97
N LEU A 74 -11.95 9.31 11.57
CA LEU A 74 -11.29 10.37 12.34
C LEU A 74 -11.88 10.52 13.75
N SER A 75 -13.20 10.43 13.86
CA SER A 75 -13.95 10.54 15.12
C SER A 75 -13.99 9.24 15.94
N ASN A 76 -13.68 8.08 15.35
CA ASN A 76 -13.73 6.81 16.05
C ASN A 76 -12.54 6.66 17.03
N PRO A 77 -12.74 6.57 18.36
CA PRO A 77 -11.65 6.46 19.34
C PRO A 77 -10.80 5.19 19.22
N PHE A 78 -11.30 4.17 18.52
CA PHE A 78 -10.60 2.90 18.28
C PHE A 78 -9.90 2.82 16.91
N TYR A 79 -9.99 3.88 16.09
CA TYR A 79 -9.23 3.93 14.83
C TYR A 79 -7.72 3.90 15.09
N ILE A 80 -7.03 2.99 14.40
CA ILE A 80 -5.61 2.69 14.59
C ILE A 80 -4.69 3.40 13.59
N GLY A 81 -5.26 3.98 12.53
CA GLY A 81 -4.49 4.70 11.51
C GLY A 81 -4.23 6.15 11.86
N ASN A 82 -3.62 6.87 10.94
CA ASN A 82 -3.28 8.28 11.11
C ASN A 82 -4.53 9.17 11.17
N ARG A 83 -4.64 9.95 12.24
CA ARG A 83 -5.80 10.84 12.52
C ARG A 83 -5.58 12.24 11.96
N HIS A 84 -5.46 12.31 10.65
CA HIS A 84 -5.46 13.58 9.92
C HIS A 84 -6.10 13.39 8.55
N PRO A 85 -6.59 14.49 7.93
CA PRO A 85 -7.01 14.48 6.53
C PRO A 85 -5.92 13.95 5.61
N ARG A 86 -6.30 13.44 4.44
CA ARG A 86 -5.34 12.90 3.48
C ARG A 86 -4.29 13.93 3.10
N VAL A 87 -3.03 13.50 3.08
CA VAL A 87 -1.95 14.28 2.45
C VAL A 87 -2.18 14.28 0.93
N ARG A 88 -2.01 15.44 0.30
CA ARG A 88 -2.30 15.67 -1.12
C ARG A 88 -1.13 16.36 -1.83
N SER A 89 -1.19 16.35 -3.16
CA SER A 89 -0.28 17.10 -4.03
C SER A 89 1.19 16.74 -3.77
N ASP A 90 2.10 17.70 -3.89
CA ASP A 90 3.56 17.52 -3.82
C ASP A 90 4.02 16.68 -2.60
N MET A 91 3.37 16.82 -1.45
CA MET A 91 3.74 16.02 -0.26
C MET A 91 3.40 14.54 -0.42
N TYR A 92 2.30 14.23 -1.11
CA TYR A 92 1.91 12.86 -1.44
C TYR A 92 2.86 12.30 -2.49
N ASP A 93 3.16 13.07 -3.54
CA ASP A 93 4.05 12.66 -4.63
C ASP A 93 5.48 12.39 -4.12
N ASP A 94 6.02 13.28 -3.29
CA ASP A 94 7.30 13.11 -2.61
C ASP A 94 7.34 11.84 -1.75
N PHE A 95 6.21 11.48 -1.13
CA PHE A 95 6.11 10.30 -0.30
C PHE A 95 6.08 9.03 -1.17
N ILE A 96 5.31 9.03 -2.26
CA ILE A 96 5.27 7.94 -3.23
C ILE A 96 6.65 7.73 -3.87
N GLU A 97 7.34 8.77 -4.29
CA GLU A 97 8.68 8.66 -4.88
C GLU A 97 9.67 8.04 -3.90
N LYS A 98 9.67 8.48 -2.63
CA LYS A 98 10.51 7.89 -1.58
C LYS A 98 10.15 6.43 -1.33
N PHE A 99 8.87 6.08 -1.35
CA PHE A 99 8.40 4.71 -1.19
C PHE A 99 8.87 3.81 -2.34
N VAL A 100 8.59 4.19 -3.59
CA VAL A 100 8.99 3.43 -4.78
C VAL A 100 10.51 3.28 -4.82
N SER A 101 11.26 4.36 -4.56
CA SER A 101 12.72 4.33 -4.52
C SER A 101 13.26 3.34 -3.49
N ALA A 102 12.65 3.27 -2.30
CA ALA A 102 13.03 2.35 -1.25
C ALA A 102 12.74 0.89 -1.65
N VAL A 103 11.54 0.62 -2.16
CA VAL A 103 11.14 -0.72 -2.60
C VAL A 103 11.99 -1.21 -3.76
N VAL A 104 12.22 -0.40 -4.79
CA VAL A 104 13.05 -0.76 -5.95
C VAL A 104 14.50 -0.98 -5.55
N ARG A 105 15.03 -0.19 -4.61
CA ARG A 105 16.38 -0.43 -4.09
C ARG A 105 16.46 -1.76 -3.36
N ARG A 106 15.41 -2.12 -2.61
CA ARG A 106 15.42 -3.32 -1.77
C ARG A 106 15.07 -4.60 -2.52
N PHE A 107 14.11 -4.55 -3.44
CA PHE A 107 13.56 -5.66 -4.21
C PHE A 107 13.52 -5.25 -5.69
N PRO A 108 14.68 -5.19 -6.36
CA PRO A 108 14.82 -4.57 -7.69
C PRO A 108 14.03 -5.27 -8.81
N ASN A 109 13.63 -6.53 -8.59
CA ASN A 109 12.90 -7.33 -9.57
C ASN A 109 11.40 -7.48 -9.21
N ALA A 110 10.95 -6.88 -8.11
CA ALA A 110 9.57 -7.03 -7.68
C ALA A 110 8.61 -6.23 -8.58
N LEU A 111 7.52 -6.87 -8.98
CA LEU A 111 6.37 -6.21 -9.61
C LEU A 111 5.63 -5.40 -8.55
N LEU A 112 5.40 -4.11 -8.82
CA LEU A 112 4.56 -3.25 -8.00
C LEU A 112 3.14 -3.21 -8.56
N HIS A 113 2.18 -3.69 -7.79
CA HIS A 113 0.77 -3.66 -8.12
C HIS A 113 0.05 -2.64 -7.23
N TRP A 114 -0.47 -1.59 -7.85
CA TRP A 114 -1.26 -0.55 -7.20
C TRP A 114 -2.76 -0.91 -7.23
N GLU A 115 -3.37 -1.00 -6.06
CA GLU A 115 -4.76 -1.43 -5.90
C GLU A 115 -5.58 -0.40 -5.10
N ASP A 116 -6.80 -0.12 -5.55
CA ASP A 116 -7.80 0.67 -4.83
C ASP A 116 -7.34 2.08 -4.40
N PHE A 117 -6.61 2.76 -5.28
CA PHE A 117 -6.25 4.18 -5.14
C PHE A 117 -7.38 5.10 -5.59
N GLY A 118 -7.39 6.33 -5.06
CA GLY A 118 -8.24 7.39 -5.59
C GLY A 118 -7.96 7.64 -7.07
N THR A 119 -9.00 7.90 -7.87
CA THR A 119 -8.90 7.99 -9.34
C THR A 119 -7.81 8.95 -9.83
N GLN A 120 -7.60 10.07 -9.12
CA GLN A 120 -6.56 11.03 -9.47
C GLN A 120 -5.16 10.43 -9.21
N ASN A 121 -4.89 9.99 -7.98
CA ASN A 121 -3.63 9.37 -7.60
C ASN A 121 -3.29 8.15 -8.49
N ALA A 122 -4.28 7.32 -8.80
CA ALA A 122 -4.09 6.17 -9.68
C ALA A 122 -3.60 6.55 -11.08
N ARG A 123 -4.03 7.71 -11.61
CA ARG A 123 -3.56 8.22 -12.91
C ARG A 123 -2.18 8.85 -12.84
N ASP A 124 -1.85 9.47 -11.72
CA ASP A 124 -0.57 10.17 -11.56
C ASP A 124 0.57 9.17 -11.26
N ILE A 125 0.24 8.01 -10.68
CA ILE A 125 1.20 6.93 -10.36
C ILE A 125 1.54 6.03 -11.57
N LEU A 126 0.60 5.82 -12.51
CA LEU A 126 0.72 4.89 -13.64
C LEU A 126 1.23 5.55 -14.91
#